data_AF-A0A843WAA4-F1
#
_entry.id   AF-A0A843WAA4-F1
#
_cell.length_a   1.000
_cell.length_b   1.000
_cell.length_c   1.000
_cell.angle_alpha   90.00
_cell.angle_beta   90.00
_cell.angle_gamma   90.00
#
_symmetry.space_group_name_H-M   'P 1'
#
loop_
_entity.id
_entity.type
_entity.pdbx_description
1 polymer ?
#
loop_
_entity_poly.entity_id
_entity_poly.type
_entity_poly.pdbx_seq_one_letter_code
_entity_poly.pdbx_strand_id
1 'polypeptide(L)'
;MGSSLHLLPLQLLFVVALALQGAARTEAWGKEGHFMACKIAEAYLTENATRAVQELLPPPAGGELAAICSWADEVRFRYRWSSPLHYANTQGVCSFKQSNVNFYNSCCSPCSLPSYYYNPAAFRHKIDSDADTIATVRII
;
A
#
# COMPACT_ATOMS: atom_id res chain seq x y z
N MET A 1 47.14 -13.37 29.84
CA MET A 1 45.77 -12.85 30.05
C MET A 1 45.59 -11.67 29.10
N GLY A 2 44.97 -11.84 27.92
CA GLY A 2 44.87 -10.75 26.92
C GLY A 2 44.04 -11.06 25.68
N SER A 3 43.78 -12.32 25.38
CA SER A 3 43.03 -12.75 24.18
C SER A 3 41.53 -12.46 24.25
N SER A 4 40.95 -12.31 25.44
CA SER A 4 39.49 -12.11 25.61
C SER A 4 39.01 -10.71 25.23
N LEU A 5 39.87 -9.68 25.29
CA LEU A 5 39.46 -8.30 24.98
C LEU A 5 39.18 -8.09 23.48
N HIS A 6 39.88 -8.83 22.61
CA HIS A 6 39.71 -8.77 21.15
C HIS A 6 38.53 -9.61 20.64
N LEU A 7 38.00 -10.51 21.46
CA LEU A 7 36.82 -11.34 21.11
C LEU A 7 35.51 -10.60 21.34
N LEU A 8 35.48 -9.62 22.25
CA LEU A 8 34.31 -8.78 22.56
C LEU A 8 33.75 -8.01 21.34
N PRO A 9 34.55 -7.30 20.52
CA PRO A 9 34.02 -6.60 19.34
C PRO A 9 33.50 -7.58 18.28
N LEU A 10 34.13 -8.75 18.13
CA LEU A 10 33.69 -9.78 17.20
C LEU A 10 32.36 -10.40 17.65
N GLN A 11 32.21 -10.66 18.95
CA GLN A 11 30.96 -11.14 19.55
C GLN A 11 29.85 -10.10 19.43
N LEU A 12 30.14 -8.81 19.64
CA LEU A 12 29.17 -7.73 19.48
C LEU A 12 28.71 -7.61 18.02
N LEU A 13 29.64 -7.66 17.05
CA LEU A 13 29.31 -7.66 15.61
C LEU A 13 28.44 -8.86 15.24
N PHE A 14 28.73 -10.04 15.79
CA PHE A 14 27.93 -11.24 15.56
C PHE A 14 26.51 -11.11 16.12
N VAL A 15 26.35 -10.56 17.33
CA VAL A 15 25.04 -10.30 17.93
C VAL A 15 24.24 -9.26 17.13
N VAL A 16 24.89 -8.19 16.65
CA VAL A 16 24.24 -7.18 15.79
C VAL A 16 23.79 -7.78 14.45
N ALA A 17 24.65 -8.59 13.80
CA ALA A 17 24.31 -9.27 12.56
C ALA A 17 23.15 -10.26 12.72
N LEU A 18 23.06 -10.94 13.87
CA LEU A 18 21.95 -11.83 14.18
C LEU A 18 20.65 -11.06 14.45
N ALA A 19 20.72 -9.93 15.12
CA ALA A 19 19.57 -9.05 15.38
C ALA A 19 18.95 -8.47 14.09
N LEU A 20 19.78 -8.19 13.07
CA LEU A 20 19.32 -7.66 11.77
C LEU A 20 18.56 -8.69 10.92
N GLN A 21 18.70 -9.99 11.18
CA GLN A 21 18.02 -11.06 10.44
C GLN A 21 16.59 -11.33 10.97
N GLY A 22 16.27 -10.88 12.19
CA GLY A 22 14.99 -11.16 12.86
C GLY A 22 13.87 -10.16 12.56
N ALA A 23 14.14 -9.09 11.80
CA ALA A 23 13.08 -8.19 11.35
C ALA A 23 12.26 -8.91 10.28
N ALA A 24 11.00 -9.20 10.58
CA ALA A 24 10.04 -9.67 9.59
C ALA A 24 10.08 -8.71 8.40
N ARG A 25 10.54 -9.19 7.23
CA ARG A 25 10.50 -8.39 6.01
C ARG A 25 9.04 -8.27 5.64
N THR A 26 8.44 -7.13 5.97
CA THR A 26 7.16 -6.75 5.40
C THR A 26 7.44 -6.41 3.94
N GLU A 27 7.27 -7.39 3.05
CA GLU A 27 7.41 -7.19 1.61
C GLU A 27 6.21 -6.38 1.13
N ALA A 28 6.34 -5.06 1.16
CA ALA A 28 5.40 -4.15 0.50
C ALA A 28 5.72 -4.11 -1.00
N TRP A 29 4.68 -4.00 -1.82
CA TRP A 29 4.87 -3.81 -3.25
C TRP A 29 5.54 -2.45 -3.51
N GLY A 30 6.64 -2.47 -4.25
CA GLY A 30 7.19 -1.27 -4.87
C GLY A 30 6.49 -0.97 -6.21
N LYS A 31 7.07 -0.06 -6.99
CA LYS A 31 6.57 0.32 -8.33
C LYS A 31 6.31 -0.88 -9.25
N GLU A 32 7.26 -1.81 -9.30
CA GLU A 32 7.15 -3.04 -10.09
C GLU A 32 5.98 -3.94 -9.63
N GLY A 33 5.76 -4.00 -8.31
CA GLY A 33 4.65 -4.78 -7.74
C GLY A 33 3.29 -4.23 -8.15
N HIS A 34 3.13 -2.91 -8.03
CA HIS A 34 1.93 -2.21 -8.48
C HIS A 34 1.71 -2.39 -9.99
N PHE A 35 2.77 -2.29 -10.78
CA PHE A 35 2.71 -2.51 -12.22
C PHE A 35 2.23 -3.92 -12.57
N MET A 36 2.88 -4.95 -12.01
CA MET A 36 2.53 -6.35 -12.27
C MET A 36 1.11 -6.69 -11.84
N ALA A 37 0.68 -6.24 -10.67
CA ALA A 37 -0.68 -6.48 -10.18
C ALA A 37 -1.74 -5.89 -11.13
N CYS A 38 -1.52 -4.65 -11.59
CA CYS A 38 -2.41 -4.02 -12.55
C CYS A 38 -2.36 -4.67 -13.93
N LYS A 39 -1.18 -5.10 -14.39
CA LYS A 39 -1.06 -5.87 -15.64
C LYS A 39 -1.85 -7.15 -15.64
N ILE A 40 -1.81 -7.88 -14.52
CA ILE A 40 -2.63 -9.07 -14.34
C ILE A 40 -4.11 -8.67 -14.38
N ALA A 41 -4.51 -7.64 -13.62
CA ALA A 41 -5.90 -7.19 -13.57
C ALA A 41 -6.46 -6.76 -14.95
N GLU A 42 -5.68 -6.04 -15.76
CA GLU A 42 -6.06 -5.63 -17.12
C GLU A 42 -6.50 -6.83 -17.98
N ALA A 43 -5.81 -7.97 -17.86
CA ALA A 43 -6.13 -9.18 -18.63
C ALA A 43 -7.48 -9.81 -18.26
N TYR A 44 -8.06 -9.46 -17.10
CA TYR A 44 -9.34 -9.97 -16.62
C TYR A 44 -10.48 -8.95 -16.72
N LEU A 45 -10.24 -7.75 -17.26
CA LEU A 45 -11.29 -6.76 -17.45
C LEU A 45 -12.26 -7.19 -18.56
N THR A 46 -13.56 -6.95 -18.33
CA THR A 46 -14.57 -7.06 -19.39
C THR A 46 -14.38 -5.93 -20.41
N GLU A 47 -14.89 -6.10 -21.63
CA GLU A 47 -14.79 -5.06 -22.67
C GLU A 47 -15.35 -3.70 -22.23
N ASN A 48 -16.46 -3.72 -21.49
CA ASN A 48 -17.06 -2.50 -20.94
C ASN A 48 -16.16 -1.85 -19.88
N ALA A 49 -15.55 -2.65 -18.98
CA ALA A 49 -14.64 -2.15 -17.98
C ALA A 49 -13.34 -1.61 -18.60
N THR A 50 -12.78 -2.31 -19.59
CA THR A 50 -11.60 -1.85 -20.33
C THR A 50 -11.84 -0.51 -20.99
N ARG A 51 -12.99 -0.32 -21.64
CA ARG A 51 -13.36 0.97 -22.26
C ARG A 51 -13.49 2.08 -21.23
N ALA A 52 -14.19 1.82 -20.13
CA ALA A 52 -14.35 2.78 -19.06
C ALA A 52 -12.98 3.18 -18.46
N VAL A 53 -12.08 2.21 -18.24
CA VAL A 53 -10.71 2.48 -17.78
C VAL A 53 -9.96 3.35 -18.81
N GLN A 54 -10.00 3.00 -20.10
CA GLN A 54 -9.32 3.76 -21.15
C GLN A 54 -9.81 5.21 -21.26
N GLU A 55 -11.10 5.47 -21.08
CA GLU A 55 -11.68 6.82 -21.07
C GLU A 55 -11.19 7.67 -19.87
N LEU A 56 -10.75 7.02 -18.80
CA LEU A 56 -10.29 7.67 -17.57
C LEU A 56 -8.77 7.84 -17.47
N LEU A 57 -8.02 7.10 -18.29
CA LEU A 57 -6.56 7.13 -18.23
C LEU A 57 -6.02 8.47 -18.76
N PRO A 58 -5.07 9.09 -18.05
CA PRO A 58 -4.45 10.32 -18.52
C PRO A 58 -3.50 10.02 -19.69
N PRO A 59 -3.18 11.01 -20.55
CA PRO A 59 -2.31 10.81 -21.71
C PRO A 59 -0.95 10.13 -21.42
N PRO A 60 -0.24 10.43 -20.30
CA PRO A 60 1.02 9.76 -19.98
C PRO A 60 0.90 8.25 -19.73
N ALA A 61 -0.30 7.74 -19.45
CA ALA A 61 -0.51 6.31 -19.25
C ALA A 61 -0.49 5.52 -20.57
N GLY A 62 -0.59 6.18 -21.73
CA GLY A 62 -0.49 5.51 -23.03
C GLY A 62 -1.57 4.45 -23.28
N GLY A 63 -2.72 4.56 -22.59
CA GLY A 63 -3.81 3.56 -22.65
C GLY A 63 -3.59 2.33 -21.76
N GLU A 64 -2.58 2.36 -20.89
CA GLU A 64 -2.20 1.27 -20.00
C GLU A 64 -2.44 1.63 -18.53
N LEU A 65 -3.30 0.87 -17.85
CA LEU A 65 -3.59 1.01 -16.43
C LEU A 65 -2.34 0.80 -15.57
N ALA A 66 -1.52 -0.19 -15.90
CA ALA A 66 -0.32 -0.51 -15.12
C ALA A 66 0.68 0.65 -15.05
N ALA A 67 0.73 1.50 -16.09
CA ALA A 67 1.61 2.67 -16.15
C ALA A 67 1.29 3.70 -15.05
N ILE A 68 0.05 3.75 -14.55
CA ILE A 68 -0.37 4.71 -13.52
C ILE A 68 -0.58 4.08 -12.13
N CYS A 69 -0.47 2.76 -11.99
CA CYS A 69 -0.81 2.08 -10.73
C CYS A 69 0.09 2.38 -9.53
N SER A 70 1.26 2.99 -9.76
CA SER A 70 2.15 3.48 -8.69
C SER A 70 1.91 4.96 -8.33
N TRP A 71 1.05 5.67 -9.07
CA TRP A 71 0.82 7.10 -8.89
C TRP A 71 0.36 7.47 -7.47
N ALA A 72 -0.48 6.63 -6.85
CA ALA A 72 -0.95 6.87 -5.48
C ALA A 72 0.21 6.97 -4.47
N ASP A 73 1.25 6.14 -4.64
CA ASP A 73 2.46 6.18 -3.81
C ASP A 73 3.32 7.42 -4.06
N GLU A 74 3.32 7.92 -5.29
CA GLU A 74 4.07 9.13 -5.66
C GLU A 74 3.43 10.39 -5.04
N VAL A 75 2.09 10.45 -5.00
CA VAL A 75 1.35 11.64 -4.53
C VAL A 75 1.00 11.64 -3.05
N ARG A 76 1.13 10.52 -2.33
CA ARG A 76 0.80 10.45 -0.88
C ARG A 76 1.57 11.44 0.00
N PHE A 77 2.73 11.91 -0.47
CA PHE A 77 3.52 12.93 0.23
C PHE A 77 3.01 14.36 -0.01
N ARG A 78 2.34 14.59 -1.15
CA ARG A 78 1.64 15.83 -1.48
C ARG A 78 0.26 15.86 -0.82
N TYR A 79 -0.50 14.78 -0.96
CA TYR A 79 -1.80 14.60 -0.32
C TYR A 79 -1.66 13.74 0.94
N ARG A 80 -1.16 14.35 2.02
CA ARG A 80 -0.83 13.62 3.27
C ARG A 80 -1.99 12.81 3.85
N TRP A 81 -3.22 13.24 3.58
CA TRP A 81 -4.42 12.51 4.00
C TRP A 81 -4.51 11.11 3.37
N SER A 82 -3.97 10.90 2.17
CA SER A 82 -4.05 9.60 1.48
C SER A 82 -3.04 8.58 2.01
N SER A 83 -1.98 9.00 2.70
CA SER A 83 -0.92 8.09 3.18
C SER A 83 -1.44 6.92 4.03
N PRO A 84 -2.38 7.10 4.99
CA PRO A 84 -2.90 6.00 5.79
C PRO A 84 -3.77 5.00 5.01
N LEU A 85 -4.16 5.30 3.77
CA LEU A 85 -4.95 4.38 2.93
C LEU A 85 -4.14 3.23 2.36
N HIS A 86 -2.80 3.33 2.39
CA HIS A 86 -1.91 2.32 1.82
C HIS A 86 -1.66 1.12 2.74
N TYR A 87 -2.11 1.17 3.99
CA TYR A 87 -1.87 0.10 4.96
C TYR A 87 -2.99 0.02 6.00
N ALA A 88 -3.22 -1.20 6.52
CA ALA A 88 -4.01 -1.42 7.70
C ALA A 88 -3.07 -1.85 8.84
N ASN A 89 -3.00 -1.05 9.90
CA ASN A 89 -2.21 -1.39 11.07
C ASN A 89 -3.00 -2.35 11.96
N THR A 90 -2.51 -3.58 12.14
CA THR A 90 -3.03 -4.49 13.15
C THR A 90 -2.24 -4.26 14.44
N GLN A 91 -2.86 -3.60 15.44
CA GLN A 91 -2.29 -3.64 16.79
C GLN A 91 -2.32 -5.09 17.26
N GLY A 92 -1.27 -5.53 17.99
CA GLY A 92 -0.89 -6.94 18.24
C GLY A 92 -1.88 -7.87 18.98
N VAL A 93 -3.19 -7.62 18.86
CA VAL A 93 -4.29 -8.40 19.43
C VAL A 93 -5.10 -9.19 18.38
N CYS A 94 -4.86 -9.02 17.06
CA CYS A 94 -5.45 -9.92 16.06
C CYS A 94 -4.39 -10.76 15.38
N SER A 95 -4.44 -12.06 15.63
CA SER A 95 -3.84 -13.03 14.72
C SER A 95 -4.58 -12.93 13.38
N PHE A 96 -3.90 -12.58 12.29
CA PHE A 96 -4.45 -12.61 10.95
C PHE A 96 -4.88 -14.05 10.63
N LYS A 97 -6.17 -14.36 10.76
CA LYS A 97 -6.72 -15.65 10.36
C LYS A 97 -7.18 -15.54 8.91
N GLN A 98 -6.37 -16.08 8.00
CA GLN A 98 -6.62 -16.08 6.56
C GLN A 98 -7.95 -16.73 6.16
N SER A 99 -8.55 -17.55 7.03
CA SER A 99 -9.74 -18.34 6.71
C SER A 99 -11.08 -17.58 6.74
N ASN A 100 -11.13 -16.31 7.17
CA ASN A 100 -12.35 -15.48 7.17
C ASN A 100 -12.05 -13.97 7.10
N VAL A 101 -11.48 -13.52 5.97
CA VAL A 101 -11.13 -12.11 5.74
C VAL A 101 -12.33 -11.37 5.15
N ASN A 102 -13.10 -10.69 6.00
CA ASN A 102 -14.03 -9.64 5.58
C ASN A 102 -13.50 -8.29 6.06
N PHE A 103 -13.63 -7.23 5.25
CA PHE A 103 -13.13 -5.87 5.58
C PHE A 103 -13.52 -5.40 6.99
N TYR A 104 -14.70 -5.79 7.47
CA TYR A 104 -15.18 -5.53 8.84
C TYR A 104 -14.38 -6.23 9.95
N ASN A 105 -13.79 -7.40 9.68
CA ASN A 105 -13.11 -8.24 10.66
C ASN A 105 -11.57 -8.21 10.51
N SER A 106 -11.07 -7.69 9.38
CA SER A 106 -9.63 -7.60 9.09
C SER A 106 -8.95 -6.42 9.77
N CYS A 107 -9.72 -5.39 10.09
CA CYS A 107 -9.28 -4.25 10.88
C CYS A 107 -9.47 -4.57 12.36
N CYS A 108 -8.39 -4.78 13.12
CA CYS A 108 -8.47 -4.77 14.58
C CYS A 108 -9.02 -3.41 15.00
N SER A 109 -10.27 -3.38 15.48
CA SER A 109 -10.85 -2.15 15.98
C SER A 109 -9.98 -1.55 17.10
N PRO A 110 -9.76 -0.22 17.09
CA PRO A 110 -10.12 0.71 16.03
C PRO A 110 -8.98 0.78 15.02
N CYS A 111 -9.22 0.37 13.77
CA CYS A 111 -8.39 0.84 12.66
C CYS A 111 -8.42 2.37 12.75
N SER A 112 -7.30 2.98 13.06
CA SER A 112 -7.18 4.43 13.25
C SER A 112 -7.20 5.17 11.91
N LEU A 113 -8.13 4.77 11.03
CA LEU A 113 -8.59 5.61 9.95
C LEU A 113 -9.66 6.52 10.55
N PRO A 114 -9.57 7.85 10.37
CA PRO A 114 -10.68 8.75 10.68
C PRO A 114 -12.00 8.21 10.11
N SER A 115 -13.12 8.36 10.83
CA SER A 115 -14.46 7.93 10.43
C SER A 115 -14.83 8.30 8.98
N TYR A 116 -14.21 9.36 8.45
CA TYR A 116 -14.27 9.78 7.06
C TYR A 116 -13.98 8.67 6.02
N TYR A 117 -13.05 7.76 6.31
CA TYR A 117 -12.65 6.69 5.39
C TYR A 117 -13.54 5.45 5.44
N TYR A 118 -14.47 5.38 6.39
CA TYR A 118 -15.44 4.29 6.52
C TYR A 118 -16.73 4.52 5.73
N ASN A 119 -16.94 5.75 5.26
CA ASN A 119 -18.10 6.10 4.46
C ASN A 119 -17.67 6.29 2.99
N PRO A 120 -18.01 5.36 2.08
CA PRO A 120 -17.63 5.48 0.66
C PRO A 120 -18.16 6.75 0.00
N ALA A 121 -19.30 7.28 0.46
CA ALA A 121 -19.83 8.56 -0.03
C ALA A 121 -19.01 9.77 0.48
N ALA A 122 -18.49 9.72 1.71
CA ALA A 122 -17.60 10.74 2.23
C ALA A 122 -16.22 10.67 1.53
N PHE A 123 -15.66 9.48 1.36
CA PHE A 123 -14.42 9.29 0.60
C PHE A 123 -14.51 9.90 -0.80
N ARG A 124 -15.62 9.62 -1.51
CA ARG A 124 -15.92 10.22 -2.81
C ARG A 124 -15.97 11.74 -2.76
N HIS A 125 -16.65 12.31 -1.77
CA HIS A 125 -16.71 13.76 -1.59
C HIS A 125 -15.35 14.43 -1.34
N LYS A 126 -14.38 13.76 -0.69
CA LYS A 126 -13.03 14.36 -0.49
C LYS A 126 -12.28 14.43 -1.80
N ILE A 127 -12.32 13.33 -2.56
CA ILE A 127 -11.71 13.21 -3.88
C ILE A 127 -12.25 14.32 -4.80
N ASP A 128 -13.56 14.54 -4.78
CA ASP A 128 -14.21 15.54 -5.63
C ASP A 128 -14.00 16.98 -5.11
N SER A 129 -13.72 17.19 -3.81
CA SER A 129 -13.51 18.53 -3.21
C SER A 129 -12.10 19.11 -3.39
N ASP A 130 -11.08 18.25 -3.52
CA ASP A 130 -9.71 18.65 -3.76
C ASP A 130 -9.53 18.79 -5.29
N ALA A 131 -9.93 19.94 -5.86
CA ALA A 131 -10.12 20.26 -7.29
C ALA A 131 -8.92 20.06 -8.26
N ASP A 132 -7.87 19.35 -7.84
CA ASP A 132 -6.87 18.70 -8.71
C ASP A 132 -7.31 17.28 -9.13
N THR A 133 -8.62 17.03 -9.11
CA THR A 133 -9.31 15.74 -9.35
C THR A 133 -9.07 15.15 -10.74
N ILE A 134 -8.57 15.92 -11.72
CA ILE A 134 -8.30 15.42 -13.09
C ILE A 134 -7.23 14.30 -13.08
N ALA A 135 -6.33 14.28 -12.09
CA ALA A 135 -5.29 13.25 -11.99
C ALA A 135 -5.71 12.01 -11.17
N THR A 136 -6.77 12.10 -10.37
CA THR A 136 -7.27 10.98 -9.55
C THR A 136 -8.34 10.26 -10.34
N VAL A 137 -7.86 9.49 -11.31
CA VAL A 137 -8.53 8.37 -11.98
C VAL A 137 -9.83 7.98 -11.27
N ARG A 138 -10.94 8.17 -11.98
CA ARG A 138 -12.33 7.82 -11.62
C ARG A 138 -12.52 6.29 -11.54
N ILE A 139 -11.58 5.56 -10.95
CA ILE A 139 -11.68 4.13 -10.61
C ILE A 139 -12.06 4.06 -9.13
N ILE A 140 -13.35 4.28 -8.89
CA ILE A 140 -14.17 3.54 -7.93
C ILE A 140 -15.49 3.29 -8.64
#